data_AF-A0A2N6E3Q2-F1
#
_entry.id   AF-A0A2N6E3Q2-F1
#
_cell.length_a   1.000
_cell.length_b   1.000
_cell.length_c   1.000
_cell.angle_alpha   90.00
_cell.angle_beta   90.00
_cell.angle_gamma   90.00
#
_symmetry.space_group_name_H-M   'P 1'
#
loop_
_entity.id
_entity.type
_entity.pdbx_description
1 polymer ?
#
loop_
_entity_poly.entity_id
_entity_poly.type
_entity_poly.pdbx_seq_one_letter_code
_entity_poly.pdbx_strand_id
1 'polypeptide(L)'
;MSALLRAFAFILLLGFLFVPPCFGASDEHAVPDPEQLAFLEKFHGHVCGGSLFGARLGLAAKEAIRTSGGKGKLKAQYFDISCPVDGIQVFAGTTYGNAALSVIDQNEHRLVLTAKDSKHYVVATMTPKALDVAKKSRKLRKQAKSLPKNSGERLALEQEIADIFAWLGTAPTSEIVTLVTGQGN
;
A
#
# COMPACT_ATOMS: atom_id res chain seq x y z
N MET A 1 -25.63 -36.96 65.55
CA MET A 1 -25.26 -37.54 64.23
C MET A 1 -25.47 -36.46 63.18
N SER A 2 -24.43 -36.22 62.40
CA SER A 2 -24.15 -35.04 61.57
C SER A 2 -24.47 -35.29 60.08
N ALA A 3 -25.01 -34.28 59.38
CA ALA A 3 -24.86 -34.01 57.94
C ALA A 3 -25.67 -32.73 57.64
N LEU A 4 -25.13 -31.51 57.62
CA LEU A 4 -24.16 -30.87 56.72
C LEU A 4 -24.59 -30.80 55.24
N LEU A 5 -25.26 -29.68 54.92
CA LEU A 5 -25.06 -28.76 53.78
C LEU A 5 -24.38 -29.27 52.50
N ARG A 6 -24.96 -28.93 51.33
CA ARG A 6 -24.27 -28.21 50.23
C ARG A 6 -25.25 -27.77 49.13
N ALA A 7 -25.47 -26.46 49.05
CA ALA A 7 -26.08 -25.80 47.90
C ALA A 7 -25.04 -25.67 46.78
N PHE A 8 -25.38 -26.07 45.56
CA PHE A 8 -24.56 -25.88 44.37
C PHE A 8 -24.78 -24.47 43.82
N ALA A 9 -23.76 -23.63 43.92
CA ALA A 9 -23.70 -22.35 43.22
C ALA A 9 -23.14 -22.60 41.81
N PHE A 10 -23.97 -22.36 40.79
CA PHE A 10 -23.58 -22.34 39.38
C PHE A 10 -23.00 -20.95 39.07
N ILE A 11 -21.67 -20.83 39.02
CA ILE A 11 -21.00 -19.59 38.57
C ILE A 11 -20.81 -19.69 37.06
N LEU A 12 -21.63 -18.94 36.31
CA LEU A 12 -21.46 -18.74 34.88
C LEU A 12 -20.32 -17.72 34.67
N LEU A 13 -19.13 -18.21 34.29
CA LEU A 13 -18.01 -17.35 33.91
C LEU A 13 -18.20 -16.92 32.45
N LEU A 14 -18.78 -15.74 32.22
CA LEU A 14 -18.71 -15.08 30.90
C LEU A 14 -17.29 -14.55 30.70
N GLY A 15 -16.48 -15.29 29.96
CA GLY A 15 -15.20 -14.81 29.43
C GLY A 15 -15.43 -13.78 28.33
N PHE A 16 -15.40 -12.49 28.66
CA PHE A 16 -15.22 -11.44 27.66
C PHE A 16 -13.79 -11.50 27.13
N LEU A 17 -13.63 -11.99 25.90
CA LEU A 17 -12.39 -11.84 25.14
C LEU A 17 -12.19 -10.35 24.85
N PHE A 18 -11.37 -9.71 25.67
CA PHE A 18 -10.90 -8.35 25.44
C PHE A 18 -9.90 -8.40 24.28
N VAL A 19 -10.39 -8.14 23.06
CA VAL A 19 -9.51 -7.88 21.91
C VAL A 19 -8.97 -6.46 22.10
N PRO A 20 -7.67 -6.26 22.42
CA PRO A 20 -7.14 -4.92 22.52
C PRO A 20 -7.26 -4.25 21.15
N PRO A 21 -7.76 -3.00 21.06
CA PRO A 21 -7.71 -2.28 19.81
C PRO A 21 -6.23 -2.07 19.44
N CYS A 22 -5.82 -2.65 18.31
CA CYS A 22 -4.56 -2.31 17.66
C CYS A 22 -4.66 -0.87 17.16
N PHE A 23 -4.38 0.10 18.02
CA PHE A 23 -4.13 1.47 17.60
C PHE A 23 -2.76 1.48 16.89
N GLY A 24 -2.81 1.51 15.56
CA GLY A 24 -1.64 1.53 14.69
C GLY A 24 -0.81 2.80 14.90
N ALA A 25 0.50 2.58 14.97
CA ALA A 25 1.51 3.63 15.00
C ALA A 25 1.48 4.50 13.73
N SER A 26 1.49 5.82 13.94
CA SER A 26 1.90 6.90 13.03
C SER A 26 1.63 6.73 11.52
N ASP A 27 0.42 7.12 11.11
CA ASP A 27 -0.05 7.22 9.71
C ASP A 27 0.77 8.19 8.82
N GLU A 28 1.62 9.05 9.40
CA GLU A 28 2.37 10.11 8.69
C GLU A 28 3.65 9.63 7.96
N HIS A 29 4.25 8.49 8.31
CA HIS A 29 5.63 8.20 7.88
C HIS A 29 5.79 7.48 6.52
N ALA A 30 4.71 7.18 5.80
CA ALA A 30 4.77 6.50 4.49
C ALA A 30 4.23 7.35 3.33
N VAL A 31 4.51 8.66 3.37
CA VAL A 31 4.33 9.58 2.24
C VAL A 31 5.67 9.72 1.49
N PRO A 32 5.70 9.54 0.15
CA PRO A 32 6.89 9.76 -0.66
C PRO A 32 7.50 11.15 -0.46
N ASP A 33 8.81 11.22 -0.26
CA ASP A 33 9.48 12.52 -0.26
C ASP A 33 9.57 13.10 -1.69
N PRO A 34 9.61 14.43 -1.86
CA PRO A 34 9.64 15.06 -3.18
C PRO A 34 10.86 14.67 -4.04
N GLU A 35 12.01 14.38 -3.44
CA GLU A 35 13.22 13.99 -4.17
C GLU A 35 13.09 12.58 -4.75
N GLN A 36 12.51 11.65 -3.99
CA GLN A 36 12.17 10.30 -4.42
C GLN A 36 11.10 10.32 -5.52
N LEU A 37 10.11 11.22 -5.44
CA LEU A 37 9.13 11.40 -6.51
C LEU A 37 9.78 11.93 -7.79
N ALA A 38 10.69 12.91 -7.69
CA ALA A 38 11.45 13.40 -8.83
C ALA A 38 12.37 12.32 -9.42
N PHE A 39 12.95 11.47 -8.58
CA PHE A 39 13.71 10.30 -9.04
C PHE A 39 12.81 9.28 -9.74
N LEU A 40 11.64 8.98 -9.20
CA LEU A 40 10.66 8.10 -9.84
C LEU A 40 10.24 8.62 -11.21
N GLU A 41 10.00 9.92 -11.36
CA GLU A 41 9.69 10.51 -12.65
C GLU A 41 10.81 10.25 -13.67
N LYS A 42 12.08 10.44 -13.27
CA LYS A 42 13.23 10.16 -14.14
C LYS A 42 13.37 8.67 -14.46
N PHE A 43 13.14 7.81 -13.48
CA PHE A 43 13.25 6.35 -13.62
C PHE A 43 12.15 5.76 -14.51
N HIS A 44 10.90 6.19 -14.30
CA HIS A 44 9.73 5.75 -15.06
C HIS A 44 9.57 6.48 -16.41
N GLY A 45 10.17 7.68 -16.53
CA GLY A 45 10.08 8.57 -17.68
C GLY A 45 8.89 9.54 -17.65
N HIS A 46 7.98 9.43 -16.67
CA HIS A 46 6.92 10.39 -16.39
C HIS A 46 6.23 10.13 -15.04
N VAL A 47 5.39 11.05 -14.57
CA VAL A 47 4.45 10.78 -13.47
C VAL A 47 3.11 10.30 -14.01
N CYS A 48 2.58 9.19 -13.49
CA CYS A 48 1.21 8.75 -13.71
C CYS A 48 0.62 8.14 -12.44
N GLY A 49 -0.71 7.95 -12.41
CA GLY A 49 -1.38 7.33 -11.27
C GLY A 49 -0.84 5.94 -10.93
N GLY A 50 -0.39 5.18 -11.93
CA GLY A 50 0.22 3.86 -11.73
C GLY A 50 1.61 3.94 -11.09
N SER A 51 2.49 4.86 -11.51
CA SER A 51 3.81 4.98 -10.88
C SER A 51 3.71 5.49 -9.44
N LEU A 52 2.82 6.46 -9.18
CA LEU A 52 2.52 6.94 -7.82
C LEU A 52 1.94 5.82 -6.95
N PHE A 53 1.03 5.01 -7.48
CA PHE A 53 0.54 3.82 -6.80
C PHE A 53 1.69 2.91 -6.38
N GLY A 54 2.57 2.54 -7.29
CA GLY A 54 3.74 1.71 -6.98
C GLY A 54 4.58 2.27 -5.83
N ALA A 55 4.81 3.59 -5.83
CA ALA A 55 5.55 4.27 -4.78
C ALA A 55 4.87 4.12 -3.42
N ARG A 56 3.55 4.37 -3.36
CA ARG A 56 2.75 4.29 -2.13
C ARG A 56 2.73 2.86 -1.57
N LEU A 57 2.55 1.85 -2.43
CA LEU A 57 2.66 0.45 -2.00
C LEU A 57 4.03 0.11 -1.44
N GLY A 58 5.08 0.42 -2.21
CA GLY A 58 6.44 0.04 -1.87
C GLY A 58 6.89 0.65 -0.55
N LEU A 59 6.59 1.95 -0.35
CA LEU A 59 6.95 2.67 0.85
C LEU A 59 6.16 2.16 2.07
N ALA A 60 4.83 2.04 1.95
CA ALA A 60 3.98 1.57 3.03
C ALA A 60 4.33 0.13 3.45
N ALA A 61 4.56 -0.77 2.50
CA ALA A 61 4.95 -2.15 2.80
C ALA A 61 6.32 -2.23 3.47
N LYS A 62 7.29 -1.45 3.00
CA LYS A 62 8.66 -1.39 3.56
C LYS A 62 8.66 -0.85 4.99
N GLU A 63 7.83 0.15 5.26
CA GLU A 63 7.72 0.70 6.61
C GLU A 63 6.98 -0.25 7.55
N ALA A 64 5.88 -0.86 7.08
CA ALA A 64 5.13 -1.84 7.86
C ALA A 64 5.96 -3.07 8.23
N ILE A 65 6.77 -3.59 7.29
CA ILE A 65 7.60 -4.77 7.57
C ILE A 65 8.72 -4.44 8.55
N ARG A 66 9.25 -3.22 8.50
CA ARG A 66 10.26 -2.73 9.45
C ARG A 66 9.64 -2.64 10.84
N THR A 67 8.48 -2.01 10.96
CA THR A 67 7.76 -1.82 12.23
C THR A 67 7.29 -3.14 12.83
N SER A 68 6.95 -4.14 12.01
CA SER A 68 6.62 -5.48 12.49
C SER A 68 7.85 -6.30 12.95
N GLY A 69 9.07 -5.77 12.88
CA GLY A 69 10.28 -6.50 13.26
C GLY A 69 10.92 -7.34 12.15
N GLY A 70 10.61 -7.03 10.89
CA GLY A 70 11.25 -7.62 9.71
C GLY A 70 12.76 -7.42 9.70
N LYS A 71 13.52 -8.50 9.47
CA LYS A 71 14.99 -8.48 9.38
C LYS A 71 15.50 -9.19 8.12
N GLY A 72 16.66 -8.75 7.65
CA GLY A 72 17.35 -9.34 6.52
C GLY A 72 16.98 -8.72 5.17
N LYS A 73 17.33 -9.42 4.10
CA LYS A 73 17.05 -8.96 2.73
C LYS A 73 15.55 -9.04 2.44
N LEU A 74 15.02 -7.97 1.87
CA LEU A 74 13.63 -7.91 1.40
C LEU A 74 13.48 -8.62 0.05
N LYS A 75 12.34 -9.28 -0.14
CA LYS A 75 11.85 -9.80 -1.42
C LYS A 75 10.43 -9.31 -1.66
N ALA A 76 10.15 -8.91 -2.89
CA ALA A 76 8.84 -8.46 -3.33
C ALA A 76 8.26 -9.40 -4.40
N GLN A 77 6.96 -9.62 -4.30
CA GLN A 77 6.14 -10.20 -5.37
C GLN A 77 5.02 -9.22 -5.69
N TYR A 78 4.87 -8.86 -6.96
CA TYR A 78 3.79 -8.00 -7.44
C TYR A 78 2.98 -8.71 -8.52
N PHE A 79 1.66 -8.54 -8.52
CA PHE A 79 0.73 -9.41 -9.25
C PHE A 79 0.10 -8.76 -10.50
N ASP A 80 0.77 -7.73 -11.05
CA ASP A 80 0.36 -7.05 -12.28
C ASP A 80 1.59 -6.49 -13.04
N ILE A 81 1.62 -6.61 -14.37
CA ILE A 81 2.69 -6.06 -15.20
C ILE A 81 2.27 -4.66 -15.69
N SER A 82 2.48 -3.64 -14.85
CA SER A 82 2.19 -2.26 -15.22
C SER A 82 3.07 -1.24 -14.49
N CYS A 83 2.78 0.05 -14.65
CA CYS A 83 3.54 1.17 -14.08
C CYS A 83 3.89 1.09 -12.57
N PRO A 84 3.06 0.48 -11.68
CA PRO A 84 3.40 0.36 -10.27
C PRO A 84 4.68 -0.42 -9.99
N VAL A 85 5.12 -1.30 -10.91
CA VAL A 85 6.38 -2.04 -10.80
C VAL A 85 7.55 -1.07 -10.53
N ASP A 86 7.64 0.03 -11.28
CA ASP A 86 8.74 0.98 -11.13
C ASP A 86 8.69 1.74 -9.81
N GLY A 87 7.50 2.14 -9.37
CA GLY A 87 7.32 2.73 -8.05
C GLY A 87 7.73 1.77 -6.92
N ILE A 88 7.40 0.48 -7.03
CA ILE A 88 7.82 -0.55 -6.08
C ILE A 88 9.34 -0.69 -6.08
N GLN A 89 9.99 -0.71 -7.25
CA GLN A 89 11.44 -0.80 -7.36
C GLN A 89 12.13 0.35 -6.63
N VAL A 90 11.66 1.59 -6.85
CA VAL A 90 12.22 2.79 -6.23
C VAL A 90 12.00 2.79 -4.71
N PHE A 91 10.77 2.55 -4.25
CA PHE A 91 10.40 2.82 -2.86
C PHE A 91 10.60 1.63 -1.92
N ALA A 92 10.40 0.39 -2.40
CA ALA A 92 10.71 -0.81 -1.62
C ALA A 92 12.20 -1.20 -1.68
N GLY A 93 12.95 -0.71 -2.68
CA GLY A 93 14.34 -1.08 -2.92
C GLY A 93 14.52 -2.51 -3.45
N THR A 94 13.44 -3.16 -3.86
CA THR A 94 13.43 -4.49 -4.45
C THR A 94 13.35 -4.37 -5.96
N THR A 95 14.38 -4.77 -6.70
CA THR A 95 14.46 -4.55 -8.15
C THR A 95 14.61 -5.85 -8.92
N TYR A 96 14.39 -5.80 -10.23
CA TYR A 96 14.79 -6.91 -11.10
C TYR A 96 16.30 -7.14 -11.04
N GLY A 97 17.09 -6.05 -11.05
CA GLY A 97 18.55 -6.11 -11.09
C GLY A 97 19.21 -6.74 -9.86
N ASN A 98 18.63 -6.57 -8.66
CA ASN A 98 19.09 -7.25 -7.45
C ASN A 98 18.37 -8.60 -7.19
N ALA A 99 17.62 -9.08 -8.19
CA ALA A 99 16.80 -10.28 -8.14
C ALA A 99 15.85 -10.32 -6.94
N ALA A 100 15.43 -9.16 -6.42
CA ALA A 100 14.57 -9.07 -5.24
C ALA A 100 13.10 -8.79 -5.57
N LEU A 101 12.77 -8.50 -6.82
CA LEU A 101 11.40 -8.36 -7.30
C LEU A 101 11.05 -9.48 -8.28
N SER A 102 9.93 -10.15 -8.03
CA SER A 102 9.24 -11.00 -9.00
C SER A 102 7.91 -10.37 -9.35
N VAL A 103 7.57 -10.35 -10.64
CA VAL A 103 6.28 -9.86 -11.13
C VAL A 103 5.57 -11.00 -11.82
N ILE A 104 4.32 -11.22 -11.44
CA ILE A 104 3.45 -12.29 -11.93
C ILE A 104 2.22 -11.62 -12.53
N ASP A 105 1.90 -11.93 -13.78
CA ASP A 105 0.73 -11.34 -14.42
C ASP A 105 -0.55 -12.06 -13.95
N GLN A 106 -1.24 -11.47 -12.98
CA GLN A 106 -2.55 -11.93 -12.50
C GLN A 106 -3.60 -10.81 -12.50
N ASN A 107 -3.27 -9.67 -13.12
CA ASN A 107 -4.12 -8.47 -13.14
C ASN A 107 -4.62 -8.06 -11.74
N GLU A 108 -3.77 -8.25 -10.73
CA GLU A 108 -4.07 -7.93 -9.33
C GLU A 108 -3.05 -6.94 -8.80
N HIS A 109 -3.53 -5.78 -8.35
CA HIS A 109 -2.64 -4.79 -7.79
C HIS A 109 -2.34 -5.03 -6.30
N ARG A 110 -1.65 -6.14 -6.04
CA ARG A 110 -1.22 -6.59 -4.72
C ARG A 110 0.30 -6.68 -4.67
N LEU A 111 0.91 -6.15 -3.62
CA LEU A 111 2.32 -6.32 -3.31
C LEU A 111 2.45 -7.22 -2.10
N VAL A 112 3.32 -8.23 -2.18
CA VAL A 112 3.76 -9.01 -1.03
C VAL A 112 5.23 -8.73 -0.80
N LEU A 113 5.57 -8.16 0.35
CA LEU A 113 6.95 -7.91 0.77
C LEU A 113 7.31 -8.90 1.89
N THR A 114 8.48 -9.51 1.82
CA THR A 114 8.93 -10.51 2.79
C THR A 114 10.35 -10.21 3.25
N ALA A 115 10.59 -10.29 4.56
CA ALA A 115 11.90 -10.18 5.18
C ALA A 115 12.46 -11.59 5.39
N LYS A 116 13.52 -11.95 4.66
CA LYS A 116 13.99 -13.34 4.58
C LYS A 116 14.39 -13.97 5.92
N ASP A 117 15.08 -13.21 6.77
CA ASP A 117 15.73 -13.80 7.94
C ASP A 117 14.74 -13.99 9.09
N SER A 118 13.79 -13.07 9.24
CA SER A 118 12.76 -13.13 10.29
C SER A 118 11.43 -13.73 9.82
N LYS A 119 11.31 -14.09 8.53
CA LYS A 119 10.08 -14.60 7.90
C LYS A 119 8.85 -13.70 8.04
N HIS A 120 9.05 -12.42 8.38
CA HIS A 120 7.95 -11.46 8.41
C HIS A 120 7.51 -11.15 6.98
N TYR A 121 6.23 -10.88 6.80
CA TYR A 121 5.68 -10.45 5.53
C TYR A 121 4.62 -9.37 5.71
N VAL A 122 4.44 -8.60 4.65
CA VAL A 122 3.40 -7.60 4.51
C VAL A 122 2.73 -7.78 3.16
N VAL A 123 1.41 -7.82 3.16
CA VAL A 123 0.58 -7.72 1.97
C VAL A 123 0.04 -6.30 1.91
N ALA A 124 0.33 -5.58 0.83
CA ALA A 124 -0.14 -4.22 0.58
C ALA A 124 -1.02 -4.19 -0.67
N THR A 125 -2.17 -3.54 -0.55
CA THR A 125 -3.16 -3.36 -1.63
C THR A 125 -3.69 -1.92 -1.61
N MET A 126 -4.25 -1.42 -2.71
CA MET A 126 -4.91 -0.11 -2.68
C MET A 126 -6.24 -0.19 -1.98
N THR A 127 -6.61 0.91 -1.33
CA THR A 127 -8.02 1.14 -1.01
C THR A 127 -8.84 1.24 -2.31
N PRO A 128 -10.13 0.85 -2.28
CA PRO A 128 -11.01 1.01 -3.44
C PRO A 128 -11.06 2.47 -3.95
N LYS A 129 -11.15 3.44 -3.02
CA LYS A 129 -11.16 4.88 -3.32
C LYS A 129 -9.94 5.27 -4.15
N ALA A 130 -8.75 4.90 -3.70
CA ALA A 130 -7.52 5.32 -4.35
C ALA A 130 -7.31 4.61 -5.70
N LEU A 131 -7.74 3.35 -5.82
CA LEU A 131 -7.75 2.64 -7.11
C LEU A 131 -8.69 3.32 -8.13
N ASP A 132 -9.88 3.73 -7.72
CA ASP A 132 -10.85 4.40 -8.60
C ASP A 132 -10.35 5.78 -9.04
N VAL A 133 -9.76 6.55 -8.11
CA VAL A 133 -9.13 7.84 -8.41
C VAL A 133 -7.96 7.68 -9.40
N ALA A 134 -7.10 6.67 -9.21
CA ALA A 134 -6.02 6.37 -10.16
C ALA A 134 -6.56 6.00 -11.55
N LYS A 135 -7.59 5.14 -11.63
CA LYS A 135 -8.27 4.78 -12.89
C LYS A 135 -8.91 5.99 -13.55
N LYS A 136 -9.50 6.90 -12.77
CA LYS A 136 -10.08 8.16 -13.27
C LYS A 136 -9.02 8.99 -13.98
N SER A 137 -7.84 9.20 -13.37
CA SER A 137 -6.75 9.95 -13.99
C SER A 137 -6.32 9.40 -15.36
N ARG A 138 -6.31 8.07 -15.54
CA ARG A 138 -6.00 7.43 -16.82
C ARG A 138 -7.06 7.75 -17.89
N LYS A 139 -8.35 7.73 -17.51
CA LYS A 139 -9.45 8.10 -18.40
C LYS A 139 -9.39 9.58 -18.79
N LEU A 140 -9.21 10.46 -17.82
CA LEU A 140 -9.07 11.91 -18.04
C LEU A 140 -7.88 12.21 -18.95
N ARG A 141 -6.72 11.56 -18.74
CA ARG A 141 -5.56 11.71 -19.63
C ARG A 141 -5.86 11.30 -21.07
N LYS A 142 -6.65 10.24 -21.27
CA LYS A 142 -7.06 9.82 -22.62
C LYS A 142 -7.96 10.88 -23.27
N GLN A 143 -8.90 11.45 -22.52
CA GLN A 143 -9.79 12.51 -22.99
C GLN A 143 -9.04 13.81 -23.29
N ALA A 144 -8.17 14.26 -22.39
CA ALA A 144 -7.34 15.45 -22.59
C ALA A 144 -6.47 15.35 -23.85
N LYS A 145 -5.95 14.15 -24.16
CA LYS A 145 -5.17 13.91 -25.38
C LYS A 145 -5.97 14.05 -26.68
N SER A 146 -7.28 13.80 -26.65
CA SER A 146 -8.15 13.98 -27.84
C SER A 146 -8.58 15.43 -28.07
N LEU A 147 -8.32 16.33 -27.11
CA LEU A 147 -8.71 17.74 -27.19
C LEU A 147 -7.55 18.62 -27.69
N PRO A 148 -7.85 19.76 -28.37
CA PRO A 148 -6.85 20.74 -28.74
C PRO A 148 -6.07 21.24 -27.52
N LYS A 149 -4.74 21.38 -27.67
CA LYS A 149 -3.83 21.79 -26.58
C LYS A 149 -4.25 23.07 -25.85
N ASN A 150 -4.84 24.01 -26.59
CA ASN A 150 -5.21 25.33 -26.06
C ASN A 150 -6.70 25.44 -25.71
N SER A 151 -7.44 24.33 -25.69
CA SER A 151 -8.86 24.35 -25.32
C SER A 151 -9.02 24.46 -23.80
N GLY A 152 -9.98 25.27 -23.35
CA GLY A 152 -10.31 25.39 -21.93
C GLY A 152 -10.73 24.05 -21.30
N GLU A 153 -11.42 23.20 -22.07
CA GLU A 153 -11.80 21.85 -21.63
C GLU A 153 -10.58 20.98 -21.32
N ARG A 154 -9.56 20.99 -22.20
CA ARG A 154 -8.33 20.24 -21.94
C ARG A 154 -7.60 20.75 -20.69
N LEU A 155 -7.50 22.06 -20.52
CA LEU A 155 -6.86 22.67 -19.35
C LEU A 155 -7.57 22.24 -18.05
N ALA A 156 -8.91 22.19 -18.05
CA ALA A 156 -9.67 21.72 -16.90
C ALA A 156 -9.38 20.24 -16.57
N LEU A 157 -9.31 19.37 -17.60
CA LEU A 157 -8.95 17.96 -17.39
C LEU A 157 -7.52 17.80 -16.88
N GLU A 158 -6.56 18.57 -17.41
CA GLU A 158 -5.17 18.55 -16.99
C GLU A 158 -5.01 19.02 -15.54
N GLN A 159 -5.78 20.04 -15.12
CA GLN A 159 -5.83 20.47 -13.72
C GLN A 159 -6.38 19.37 -12.81
N GLU A 160 -7.48 18.73 -13.19
CA GLU A 160 -8.06 17.64 -12.39
C GLU A 160 -7.09 16.45 -12.26
N ILE A 161 -6.34 16.13 -13.32
CA ILE A 161 -5.29 15.10 -13.28
C ILE A 161 -4.18 15.50 -12.30
N ALA A 162 -3.76 16.77 -12.29
CA ALA A 162 -2.76 17.27 -11.37
C ALA A 162 -3.23 17.17 -9.92
N ASP A 163 -4.48 17.53 -9.64
CA ASP A 163 -5.08 17.43 -8.30
C ASP A 163 -5.13 15.97 -7.83
N ILE A 164 -5.49 15.04 -8.72
CA ILE A 164 -5.46 13.60 -8.42
C ILE A 164 -4.03 13.14 -8.07
N PHE A 165 -3.03 13.58 -8.82
CA PHE A 165 -1.64 13.20 -8.54
C PHE A 165 -1.11 13.80 -7.25
N ALA A 166 -1.48 15.05 -6.95
CA ALA A 166 -1.18 15.68 -5.69
C ALA A 166 -1.76 14.85 -4.53
N TRP A 167 -3.04 14.49 -4.60
CA TRP A 167 -3.68 13.66 -3.58
C TRP A 167 -3.06 12.27 -3.45
N LEU A 168 -2.82 11.55 -4.56
CA LEU A 168 -2.13 10.25 -4.52
C LEU A 168 -0.71 10.36 -3.92
N GLY A 169 -0.04 11.48 -4.17
CA GLY A 169 1.29 11.79 -3.66
C GLY A 169 1.29 12.07 -2.15
N THR A 170 0.31 12.81 -1.62
CA THR A 170 0.38 13.40 -0.28
C THR A 170 -0.68 12.95 0.72
N ALA A 171 -1.74 12.26 0.28
CA ALA A 171 -2.79 11.80 1.19
C ALA A 171 -2.24 10.86 2.28
N PRO A 172 -2.90 10.74 3.45
CA PRO A 172 -2.53 9.78 4.49
C PRO A 172 -2.41 8.36 3.96
N THR A 173 -1.49 7.58 4.52
CA THR A 173 -1.22 6.20 4.06
C THR A 173 -2.46 5.33 4.14
N SER A 174 -3.22 5.42 5.23
CA SER A 174 -4.49 4.71 5.43
C SER A 174 -5.58 5.04 4.40
N GLU A 175 -5.53 6.20 3.73
CA GLU A 175 -6.44 6.51 2.62
C GLU A 175 -6.06 5.83 1.32
N ILE A 176 -4.79 5.46 1.15
CA ILE A 176 -4.23 4.97 -0.11
C ILE A 176 -4.02 3.46 -0.08
N VAL A 177 -3.50 2.92 1.02
CA VAL A 177 -3.02 1.54 1.12
C VAL A 177 -3.69 0.81 2.29
N THR A 178 -4.13 -0.42 2.05
CA THR A 178 -4.49 -1.39 3.08
C THR A 178 -3.34 -2.38 3.28
N LEU A 179 -3.00 -2.64 4.53
CA LEU A 179 -1.88 -3.48 4.93
C LEU A 179 -2.34 -4.67 5.77
N VAL A 180 -1.79 -5.84 5.48
CA VAL A 180 -1.90 -7.04 6.32
C VAL A 180 -0.49 -7.52 6.63
N THR A 181 -0.16 -7.66 7.91
CA THR A 181 1.15 -8.12 8.35
C THR A 181 1.07 -9.55 8.90
N GLY A 182 2.17 -10.28 8.84
CA GLY A 182 2.27 -11.61 9.44
C GLY A 182 3.70 -12.10 9.53
N GLN A 183 3.87 -13.29 10.11
CA GLN A 183 5.14 -13.98 10.24
C GLN A 183 4.95 -15.45 9.86
N GLY A 184 5.83 -15.96 8.98
CA GLY A 184 5.85 -17.38 8.65
C GLY A 184 6.48 -18.23 9.75
N ASN A 185 6.02 -19.48 9.87
CA ASN A 185 6.64 -20.51 10.72
C ASN A 185 8.04 -20.87 10.23
#